data_AF-A0AAV8XFU8-F1
#
_entry.id   AF-A0AAV8XFU8-F1
#
_cell.length_a   1.000
_cell.length_b   1.000
_cell.length_c   1.000
_cell.angle_alpha   90.00
_cell.angle_beta   90.00
_cell.angle_gamma   90.00
#
_symmetry.space_group_name_H-M   'P 1'
#
loop_
_entity.id
_entity.type
_entity.pdbx_description
1 polymer ?
#
loop_
_entity_poly.entity_id
_entity_poly.type
_entity_poly.pdbx_seq_one_letter_code
_entity_poly.pdbx_strand_id
1 'polypeptide(L)'
;MFDCHPFFLPFLAMDLKNAKVYEGAPESKPSTTLTISDEDFIELAEGKLNAQTAFMKGKLKVTGNIMLAQKLAPLLKANAKL
;
A
#
# COMPACT_ATOMS: atom_id res chain seq x y z
N MET A 1 -1.92 9.35 22.92
CA MET A 1 -1.06 8.21 23.30
C MET A 1 -1.00 7.30 22.08
N PHE A 2 -0.22 7.72 21.08
CA PHE A 2 0.10 6.93 19.89
C PHE A 2 1.59 6.70 20.02
N ASP A 3 1.96 5.56 20.59
CA ASP A 3 3.37 5.17 20.77
C ASP A 3 3.96 4.85 19.40
N CYS A 4 4.41 5.91 18.74
CA CYS A 4 5.30 5.90 17.61
C CYS A 4 6.67 5.41 18.10
N HIS A 5 6.85 4.09 18.23
CA HIS A 5 8.15 3.48 18.45
C HIS A 5 8.85 3.33 17.09
N PRO A 6 10.01 3.96 16.85
CA PRO A 6 10.60 4.13 15.52
C PRO A 6 11.27 2.88 14.92
N PHE A 7 10.96 1.67 15.40
CA PHE A 7 11.72 0.46 15.03
C PHE A 7 10.95 -0.65 14.31
N PHE A 8 9.63 -0.51 14.10
CA PHE A 8 8.85 -1.53 13.40
C PHE A 8 7.61 -0.91 12.75
N LEU A 9 7.79 0.00 11.78
CA LEU A 9 6.76 0.17 10.76
C LEU A 9 7.01 -0.96 9.75
N PRO A 10 6.10 -1.94 9.59
CA PRO A 10 6.26 -2.99 8.60
C PRO A 10 6.11 -2.34 7.22
N PHE A 11 7.21 -1.85 6.67
CA PHE A 11 7.26 -1.49 5.27
C PHE A 11 7.15 -2.79 4.47
N LEU A 12 6.09 -2.92 3.68
CA LEU A 12 5.99 -4.00 2.71
C LEU A 12 6.55 -3.48 1.38
N ALA A 13 7.65 -4.08 0.93
CA ALA A 13 8.22 -3.77 -0.36
C ALA A 13 7.78 -4.83 -1.39
N MET A 14 7.27 -4.34 -2.52
CA MET A 14 6.91 -5.16 -3.68
C MET A 14 7.82 -4.82 -4.85
N ASP A 15 8.61 -5.81 -5.28
CA ASP A 15 9.35 -5.74 -6.53
C ASP A 15 8.60 -6.52 -7.61
N LEU A 16 7.91 -5.78 -8.47
CA LEU A 16 7.17 -6.35 -9.61
C LEU A 16 8.08 -6.74 -10.79
N LYS A 17 9.37 -6.35 -10.79
CA LYS A 17 10.33 -6.81 -11.81
C LYS A 17 10.82 -8.23 -11.52
N ASN A 18 11.05 -8.52 -10.24
CA ASN A 18 11.50 -9.83 -9.77
C ASN A 18 10.36 -10.68 -9.17
N ALA A 19 9.12 -10.17 -9.17
CA ALA A 19 7.94 -10.79 -8.55
C ALA A 19 8.16 -11.19 -7.08
N LYS A 20 8.80 -10.30 -6.31
CA LYS A 20 9.10 -10.52 -4.88
C LYS A 20 8.29 -9.58 -4.00
N VAL A 21 7.82 -10.10 -2.87
CA VAL A 21 7.21 -9.34 -1.79
C VAL A 21 8.01 -9.63 -0.53
N TYR A 22 8.42 -8.62 0.20
CA TYR A 22 9.20 -8.79 1.41
C TYR A 22 8.93 -7.67 2.41
N GLU A 23 9.18 -7.98 3.68
CA GLU A 23 9.09 -7.02 4.78
C GLU A 23 10.41 -6.28 4.95
N GLY A 24 10.31 -4.99 5.25
CA GLY A 24 11.44 -4.09 5.43
C GLY A 24 11.50 -2.97 4.41
N ALA A 25 12.52 -2.12 4.55
CA ALA A 25 12.74 -1.00 3.64
C ALA A 25 13.00 -1.51 2.21
N PRO A 26 12.53 -0.80 1.18
CA PRO A 26 12.80 -1.19 -0.20
C PRO A 26 14.31 -1.14 -0.49
N GLU A 27 14.82 -2.15 -1.20
CA GLU A 27 16.26 -2.30 -1.52
C GLU A 27 16.73 -1.23 -2.53
N SER A 28 15.78 -0.66 -3.26
CA SER A 28 15.99 0.42 -4.22
C SER A 28 14.88 1.45 -4.11
N LYS A 29 15.09 2.64 -4.70
CA LYS A 29 14.09 3.71 -4.67
C LYS A 29 12.75 3.22 -5.24
N PRO A 30 11.67 3.19 -4.44
CA PRO A 30 10.38 2.71 -4.91
C PRO A 30 9.84 3.64 -5.99
N SER A 31 9.25 3.06 -7.04
CA SER A 31 8.60 3.84 -8.11
C SER A 31 7.30 4.51 -7.61
N THR A 32 6.64 3.86 -6.65
CA THR A 32 5.40 4.29 -6.02
C THR A 32 5.41 3.81 -4.58
N THR A 33 5.01 4.67 -3.65
CA THR A 33 4.83 4.33 -2.24
C THR A 33 3.38 4.60 -1.84
N LEU A 34 2.78 3.64 -1.15
CA LEU A 34 1.44 3.74 -0.58
C LEU A 34 1.60 3.90 0.94
N THR A 35 0.89 4.84 1.52
CA THR A 35 0.87 5.07 2.97
C THR A 35 -0.58 5.16 3.43
N ILE A 36 -0.94 4.34 4.40
CA ILE A 36 -2.29 4.23 4.96
C ILE A 36 -2.14 3.95 6.46
N SER A 37 -3.13 4.33 7.26
CA SER A 37 -3.18 3.95 8.67
C SER A 37 -3.54 2.45 8.80
N ASP A 38 -3.16 1.82 9.91
CA ASP A 38 -3.51 0.40 10.14
C ASP A 38 -5.03 0.18 10.19
N GLU A 39 -5.76 1.12 10.81
CA GLU A 39 -7.22 1.10 10.88
C GLU A 39 -7.86 1.15 9.49
N ASP A 40 -7.46 2.12 8.65
CA ASP A 40 -7.97 2.25 7.29
C ASP A 40 -7.53 1.06 6.40
N PHE A 41 -6.36 0.46 6.67
CA PHE A 41 -5.88 -0.73 5.96
C PHE A 41 -6.77 -1.95 6.22
N ILE A 42 -7.17 -2.16 7.47
CA ILE A 42 -8.11 -3.24 7.83
C ILE A 42 -9.45 -3.02 7.12
N GLU A 43 -10.02 -1.82 7.18
CA GLU A 43 -11.27 -1.52 6.48
C GLU A 43 -11.15 -1.72 4.95
N LEU A 44 -9.99 -1.40 4.38
CA LEU A 44 -9.71 -1.57 2.95
C LEU A 44 -9.58 -3.05 2.59
N ALA A 45 -8.90 -3.85 3.43
CA ALA A 45 -8.74 -5.30 3.25
C ALA A 45 -10.07 -6.04 3.38
N GLU A 46 -10.93 -5.63 4.31
CA GLU A 46 -12.30 -6.14 4.47
C GLU A 46 -13.24 -5.66 3.35
N GLY A 47 -12.82 -4.70 2.53
CA GLY A 47 -13.63 -4.12 1.46
C GLY A 47 -14.70 -3.12 1.94
N LYS A 48 -14.71 -2.76 3.22
CA LYS A 48 -15.58 -1.71 3.79
C LYS A 48 -15.15 -0.32 3.33
N LEU A 49 -13.84 -0.10 3.17
CA LEU A 49 -13.26 1.13 2.65
C LEU A 49 -12.86 0.97 1.19
N ASN A 50 -13.44 1.80 0.31
CA ASN A 50 -13.02 1.86 -1.08
C ASN A 50 -11.68 2.60 -1.22
N ALA A 51 -10.67 1.96 -1.80
CA ALA A 51 -9.33 2.52 -1.99
C ALA A 51 -9.30 3.85 -2.78
N GLN A 52 -10.19 4.04 -3.77
CA GLN A 52 -10.27 5.29 -4.54
C GLN A 52 -10.82 6.42 -3.67
N THR A 53 -11.86 6.14 -2.90
CA THR A 53 -12.43 7.09 -1.94
C THR A 53 -11.45 7.41 -0.83
N ALA A 54 -10.71 6.42 -0.32
CA ALA A 54 -9.66 6.61 0.67
C ALA A 54 -8.55 7.53 0.15
N PHE A 55 -8.15 7.37 -1.11
CA PHE A 55 -7.18 8.23 -1.76
C PHE A 55 -7.68 9.67 -1.90
N MET A 56 -8.90 9.85 -2.41
CA MET A 56 -9.51 11.18 -2.55
C MET A 56 -9.70 11.89 -1.22
N LYS A 57 -9.97 11.15 -0.14
CA LYS A 57 -10.13 11.69 1.22
C LYS A 57 -8.79 11.89 1.96
N GLY A 58 -7.67 11.49 1.36
CA GLY A 58 -6.35 11.59 1.97
C GLY A 58 -6.02 10.52 3.03
N LYS A 59 -6.91 9.55 3.24
CA LYS A 59 -6.70 8.38 4.13
C LYS A 59 -5.66 7.41 3.55
N LEU A 60 -5.67 7.26 2.23
CA LEU A 60 -4.63 6.58 1.47
C LEU A 60 -3.78 7.63 0.77
N LYS A 61 -2.50 7.69 1.09
CA LYS A 61 -1.55 8.58 0.43
C LYS A 61 -0.72 7.79 -0.58
N VAL A 62 -0.60 8.32 -1.78
CA VAL A 62 0.26 7.78 -2.84
C VAL A 62 1.36 8.79 -3.10
N THR A 63 2.61 8.37 -3.05
CA THR A 63 3.77 9.18 -3.46
C THR A 63 4.53 8.48 -4.58
N GLY A 64 5.25 9.24 -5.42
CA GLY A 64 5.89 8.71 -6.62
C GLY A 64 4.93 8.66 -7.81
N ASN A 65 4.95 7.57 -8.59
CA ASN A 65 4.17 7.46 -9.81
C ASN A 65 2.71 7.01 -9.51
N ILE A 66 1.79 7.97 -9.53
CA ILE A 66 0.36 7.73 -9.26
C ILE A 66 -0.29 6.87 -10.34
N MET A 67 0.11 7.00 -11.60
CA MET A 67 -0.43 6.17 -12.69
C MET A 67 -0.10 4.68 -12.49
N LEU A 68 1.09 4.37 -11.95
CA LEU A 68 1.45 3.00 -11.58
C LEU A 68 0.59 2.49 -10.41
N ALA A 69 0.30 3.32 -9.42
CA ALA A 69 -0.61 2.96 -8.32
C ALA A 69 -2.03 2.60 -8.82
N GLN A 70 -2.55 3.40 -9.75
CA GLN A 70 -3.87 3.15 -10.35
C GLN A 70 -3.89 1.87 -11.20
N LYS A 71 -2.79 1.56 -11.91
CA LYS A 71 -2.65 0.32 -12.66
C LYS A 71 -2.48 -0.92 -11.76
N LEU A 72 -1.92 -0.76 -10.56
CA LEU A 72 -1.78 -1.83 -9.58
C LEU A 72 -3.13 -2.30 -9.01
N ALA A 73 -4.06 -1.38 -8.78
CA ALA A 73 -5.38 -1.68 -8.19
C ALA A 73 -6.17 -2.80 -8.91
N PRO A 74 -6.35 -2.78 -10.25
CA PRO A 74 -7.01 -3.89 -10.95
C PRO A 74 -6.20 -5.19 -10.96
N LEU A 75 -4.86 -5.13 -10.95
CA LEU A 75 -3.99 -6.32 -10.93
C LEU A 75 -4.11 -7.09 -9.61
N LEU A 76 -4.23 -6.38 -8.49
CA LEU A 76 -4.46 -6.98 -7.16
C LEU A 76 -5.86 -7.57 -7.05
N LYS A 77 -6.89 -6.88 -7.57
CA LYS A 77 -8.27 -7.40 -7.56
C LYS A 77 -8.46 -8.64 -8.43
N ALA A 78 -7.75 -8.76 -9.54
CA ALA A 78 -7.87 -9.91 -10.45
C ALA A 78 -7.36 -11.22 -9.82
N ASN A 79 -6.39 -11.14 -8.89
CA ASN A 79 -5.75 -12.32 -8.28
C ASN A 79 -6.18 -12.58 -6.82
N ALA A 80 -6.97 -11.70 -6.20
CA ALA A 80 -7.49 -11.90 -4.84
C ALA A 80 -8.62 -12.96 -4.73
N LYS A 81 -8.87 -13.72 -5.81
CA LYS A 81 -9.86 -14.81 -5.89
C LYS A 81 -9.22 -16.21 -5.91
N LEU A 82 -7.95 -16.33 -5.59
CA LEU A 82 -7.25 -17.63 -5.50
C LEU A 82 -7.10 -18.04 -4.03
#